data_AF-C4GKT5-F1
#
_entry.id   AF-C4GKT5-F1
#
_cell.length_a   1.000
_cell.length_b   1.000
_cell.length_c   1.000
_cell.angle_alpha   90.00
_cell.angle_beta   90.00
_cell.angle_gamma   90.00
#
_symmetry.space_group_name_H-M   'P 1'
#
loop_
_entity.id
_entity.type
_entity.pdbx_description
1 polymer ?
#
loop_
_entity_poly.entity_id
_entity_poly.type
_entity_poly.pdbx_seq_one_letter_code
_entity_poly.pdbx_strand_id
1 'polypeptide(L)' 'MLDKSCNKAPITCKAISGTDTRYVIEYLGNKTDAKLGNVDYFRVTSRAHGNNKDTVVTLQTYLELLNKK' A
#
# COMPACT_ATOMS: atom_id res chain seq x y z
N MET A 1 -13.01 14.39 14.28
CA MET A 1 -14.22 13.56 14.35
C MET A 1 -14.46 13.01 12.97
N LEU A 2 -14.73 11.71 12.84
CA LEU A 2 -15.05 11.06 11.56
C LEU A 2 -16.38 11.58 11.00
N ASP A 3 -16.38 11.91 9.72
CA ASP A 3 -17.49 12.56 9.02
C ASP A 3 -18.76 11.67 8.96
N LYS A 4 -19.66 11.84 9.94
CA LYS A 4 -21.01 11.24 9.94
C LYS A 4 -21.94 11.81 8.84
N SER A 5 -21.44 12.67 7.95
CA SER A 5 -22.29 13.53 7.11
C SER A 5 -21.99 13.48 5.61
N CYS A 6 -21.12 12.58 5.13
CA CYS A 6 -20.76 12.48 3.71
C CYS A 6 -21.85 11.92 2.78
N ASN A 7 -23.08 11.72 3.25
CA ASN A 7 -24.17 11.16 2.43
C ASN A 7 -25.10 12.22 1.80
N LYS A 8 -24.70 13.51 1.78
CA LYS A 8 -25.47 14.57 1.13
C LYS A 8 -24.56 15.43 0.24
N ALA A 9 -24.84 15.44 -1.06
CA ALA A 9 -24.25 16.42 -1.97
C ALA A 9 -24.56 17.84 -1.46
N PRO A 10 -23.60 18.79 -1.47
CA PRO A 10 -22.35 18.78 -2.23
C PRO A 10 -21.10 18.40 -1.41
N ILE A 11 -21.26 17.77 -0.24
CA ILE A 11 -20.16 17.59 0.71
C ILE A 11 -19.28 16.41 0.27
N THR A 12 -18.17 16.72 -0.39
CA THR A 12 -17.05 15.76 -0.54
C THR A 12 -16.33 15.64 0.80
N CYS A 13 -16.10 14.40 1.27
CA CYS A 13 -15.37 14.19 2.51
C CYS A 13 -13.98 14.85 2.41
N LYS A 14 -13.58 15.61 3.43
CA LYS A 14 -12.24 16.18 3.46
C LYS A 14 -11.25 15.05 3.75
N ALA A 15 -10.37 14.77 2.79
CA ALA A 15 -9.16 14.01 3.08
C ALA A 15 -8.38 14.76 4.17
N ILE A 16 -8.03 14.06 5.25
CA ILE A 16 -7.24 14.64 6.33
C ILE A 16 -5.84 14.93 5.77
N SER A 17 -5.41 16.19 5.74
CA SER A 17 -4.06 16.55 5.31
C SER A 17 -3.02 15.85 6.20
N GLY A 18 -2.08 15.11 5.61
CA GLY A 18 -1.05 14.37 6.35
C GLY A 18 -1.32 12.87 6.52
N THR A 19 -2.41 12.33 5.96
CA THR A 19 -2.65 10.88 5.88
C THR A 19 -2.14 10.26 4.59
N ASP A 20 -1.18 10.89 3.90
CA ASP A 20 -0.57 10.31 2.71
C ASP A 20 0.00 8.94 3.06
N THR A 21 -0.62 7.89 2.50
CA THR A 21 -0.19 6.51 2.69
C THR A 21 1.24 6.40 2.19
N ARG A 22 2.20 6.27 3.12
CA ARG A 22 3.62 6.12 2.77
C ARG A 22 3.87 4.65 2.43
N TYR A 23 4.46 4.42 1.27
CA TYR A 23 4.93 3.11 0.83
C TYR A 23 6.45 3.07 0.89
N VAL A 24 6.99 2.01 1.48
CA VAL A 24 8.41 1.64 1.38
C VAL A 24 8.46 0.42 0.49
N ILE A 25 9.18 0.53 -0.63
CA ILE A 25 9.45 -0.59 -1.54
C ILE A 25 10.91 -0.96 -1.35
N GLU A 26 11.15 -2.18 -0.88
CA GLU A 26 12.47 -2.73 -0.65
C GLU A 26 12.74 -3.85 -1.66
N TYR A 27 13.83 -3.71 -2.41
CA TYR A 27 14.34 -4.80 -3.25
C TYR A 27 15.04 -5.81 -2.36
N LEU A 28 14.56 -7.05 -2.39
CA LEU A 28 15.09 -8.13 -1.56
C LEU A 28 16.12 -8.99 -2.31
N GLY A 29 16.05 -9.01 -3.65
CA GLY A 29 16.99 -9.74 -4.48
C GLY A 29 16.34 -10.30 -5.74
N ASN A 30 17.08 -11.16 -6.42
CA ASN A 30 16.62 -11.90 -7.58
C ASN A 30 16.82 -13.41 -7.39
N LYS A 31 15.98 -14.21 -8.03
CA LYS A 31 16.12 -15.66 -8.12
C LYS A 31 15.94 -16.11 -9.56
N THR A 32 16.57 -17.22 -9.92
CA THR A 32 16.32 -17.89 -11.19
C THR A 32 15.34 -19.02 -10.94
N ASP A 33 14.14 -18.91 -11.52
CA ASP A 33 13.11 -19.94 -11.49
C ASP A 33 13.14 -20.74 -12.79
N ALA A 34 13.04 -22.07 -12.69
CA ALA A 34 13.16 -22.97 -13.83
C ALA A 34 12.04 -22.80 -14.89
N LYS A 35 10.87 -22.29 -14.50
CA LYS A 35 9.73 -22.06 -15.39
C LYS A 35 9.59 -20.60 -15.80
N LEU A 36 9.96 -19.69 -14.90
CA LEU A 36 9.65 -18.27 -15.01
C LEU A 36 10.86 -17.40 -15.38
N GLY A 37 12.07 -17.95 -15.37
CA GLY A 37 13.30 -17.22 -15.68
C GLY A 37 13.81 -16.39 -14.50
N ASN A 38 14.40 -15.23 -14.77
CA ASN A 38 14.86 -14.34 -13.71
C ASN A 38 13.66 -13.60 -13.09
N VAL A 39 13.53 -13.72 -11.78
CA VAL A 39 12.45 -13.12 -10.99
C VAL A 39 13.06 -12.24 -9.92
N ASP A 40 12.73 -10.96 -9.96
CA ASP A 40 13.06 -10.01 -8.91
C ASP A 40 11.97 -10.04 -7.84
N TYR A 41 12.34 -9.96 -6.57
CA TYR A 41 11.39 -9.95 -5.48
C TYR A 41 11.56 -8.76 -4.55
N PHE A 42 10.43 -8.24 -4.10
CA PHE A 42 10.32 -7.00 -3.36
C PHE A 42 9.45 -7.19 -2.12
N ARG A 43 9.75 -6.42 -1.09
CA ARG A 43 8.86 -6.21 0.04
C ARG A 43 8.29 -4.81 -0.04
N VAL A 44 6.98 -4.72 -0.10
CA VAL A 44 6.26 -3.44 -0.01
C VAL A 44 5.63 -3.34 1.36
N THR A 45 6.01 -2.32 2.11
CA THR A 45 5.44 -2.00 3.41
C THR A 45 4.69 -0.69 3.31
N SER A 46 3.41 -0.68 3.70
CA SER A 46 2.54 0.48 3.69
C SER A 46 1.95 0.71 5.07
N ARG A 47 1.80 1.98 5.47
CA ARG A 47 1.02 2.34 6.66
C ARG A 47 -0.27 2.99 6.23
N ALA A 48 -1.38 2.36 6.59
CA ALA A 48 -2.70 2.94 6.38
C ALA A 48 -3.27 3.39 7.74
N HIS A 49 -3.82 4.59 7.73
CA HIS A 49 -4.60 5.10 8.84
C HIS A 49 -6.05 4.67 8.62
N GLY A 50 -6.59 3.88 9.56
CA GLY A 50 -8.00 3.58 9.59
C GLY A 50 -8.81 4.84 9.88
N ASN A 51 -10.11 4.76 9.62
CA ASN A 51 -11.02 5.86 9.89
C ASN A 51 -10.97 6.31 11.37
N ASN A 52 -10.76 5.38 12.32
CA ASN A 52 -10.55 5.73 13.71
C ASN A 52 -9.11 6.20 13.97
N LYS A 53 -8.93 7.30 14.71
CA LYS A 53 -7.63 7.96 14.98
C LYS A 53 -6.59 7.02 15.62
N ASP A 54 -7.04 6.00 16.34
CA ASP A 54 -6.20 5.06 17.05
C ASP A 54 -5.92 3.77 16.24
N THR A 55 -6.45 3.68 15.01
CA THR A 55 -6.25 2.53 14.14
C THR A 55 -5.17 2.84 13.11
N VAL A 56 -3.96 2.38 13.36
CA VAL A 56 -2.87 2.36 12.39
C VAL A 56 -2.58 0.91 12.04
N VAL A 57 -2.61 0.58 10.76
CA VAL A 57 -2.26 -0.76 10.27
C VAL A 57 -1.00 -0.68 9.42
N THR A 58 -0.15 -1.70 9.57
CA THR A 58 1.01 -1.91 8.68
C THR A 58 0.69 -3.08 7.77
N LEU A 59 0.59 -2.81 6.47
CA LEU A 59 0.43 -3.82 5.43
C LEU A 59 1.81 -4.15 4.88
N GLN A 60 2.15 -5.43 4.85
CA GLN A 60 3.37 -5.91 4.24
C GLN A 60 3.02 -6.92 3.16
N THR A 61 3.50 -6.68 1.94
CA THR A 61 3.22 -7.51 0.77
C THR A 61 4.53 -7.91 0.13
N TYR A 62 4.60 -9.17 -0.28
CA TYR A 62 5.69 -9.72 -1.08
C TYR A 62 5.28 -9.73 -2.54
N LEU A 63 6.10 -9.14 -3.42
CA LEU A 63 5.85 -9.04 -4.85
C LEU A 63 6.98 -9.71 -5.63
N GLU A 64 6.62 -10.40 -6.71
CA GLU A 64 7.56 -10.99 -7.65
C GLU A 64 7.35 -10.35 -9.03
N LEU A 65 8.42 -9.85 -9.63
CA LEU A 65 8.44 -9.29 -10.98
C LEU A 65 9.11 -10.27 -11.93
N LEU A 66 8.35 -10.70 -12.94
CA LEU A 66 8.82 -11.59 -13.98
C LEU A 66 9.55 -10.79 -15.07
N ASN A 67 10.87 -10.90 -15.12
CA ASN A 67 11.67 -10.29 -16.18
C ASN A 67 11.67 -11.18 -17.43
N LYS A 68 10.55 -11.19 -18.15
CA LYS A 68 10.50 -11.78 -19.49
C LYS A 68 11.16 -10.80 -20.47
N LYS A 69 12.22 -11.27 -21.13
CA LYS A 69 12.83 -10.58 -22.27
C LYS A 69 11.87 -10.52 -23.45
#